data_AF-A0A925TC45-F1
#
_entry.id   AF-A0A925TC45-F1
#
_cell.length_a   1.000
_cell.length_b   1.000
_cell.length_c   1.000
_cell.angle_alpha   90.00
_cell.angle_beta   90.00
_cell.angle_gamma   90.00
#
_symmetry.space_group_name_H-M   'P 1'
#
loop_
_entity.id
_entity.type
_entity.pdbx_description
1 polymer ?
#
loop_
_entity_poly.entity_id
_entity_poly.type
_entity_poly.pdbx_seq_one_letter_code
_entity_poly.pdbx_strand_id
1 'polypeptide(L)'
;MRSQEFDKCDKIILTELQKNAHQPVAGLAAKAGLSASSCHRRVKLLEAAGTIRGYTANLSRAALGLVNEFFVEVSLSAQTEEAFERFEKAVQRVPEIVECHLMSGQFD
;
A
#
# COMPACT_ATOMS: atom_id res chain seq x y z
N MET A 1 3.62 14.10 14.51
CA MET A 1 3.88 12.77 13.94
C MET A 1 5.25 12.32 14.45
N ARG A 2 5.34 11.33 15.36
CA ARG A 2 6.65 10.84 15.81
C ARG A 2 7.26 10.05 14.65
N SER A 3 8.30 10.59 14.03
CA SER A 3 9.13 9.85 13.07
C SER A 3 9.80 8.73 13.84
N GLN A 4 9.27 7.51 13.73
CA GLN A 4 9.99 6.33 14.16
C GLN A 4 11.16 6.18 13.19
N GLU A 5 12.38 6.45 13.66
CA GLU A 5 13.57 6.30 12.83
C GLU A 5 13.80 4.81 12.56
N PHE A 6 13.48 4.39 11.34
CA PHE A 6 13.85 3.07 10.84
C PHE A 6 15.37 3.01 10.66
N ASP A 7 15.99 2.02 11.30
CA ASP A 7 17.40 1.78 11.09
C ASP A 7 17.66 1.17 9.69
N LYS A 8 18.93 0.98 9.35
CA LYS A 8 19.32 0.45 8.05
C LYS A 8 18.73 -0.95 7.79
N CYS A 9 18.65 -1.79 8.82
CA CYS A 9 18.12 -3.14 8.68
C CYS A 9 16.60 -3.11 8.46
N ASP A 10 15.88 -2.26 9.18
CA ASP A 10 14.43 -2.11 9.01
C ASP A 10 14.09 -1.61 7.59
N LYS A 11 14.85 -0.65 7.07
CA LYS A 11 14.69 -0.18 5.68
C LYS A 11 14.93 -1.30 4.66
N ILE A 12 15.93 -2.15 4.88
CA ILE A 12 16.18 -3.31 4.01
C ILE A 12 15.04 -4.31 4.11
N ILE A 13 14.58 -4.64 5.33
CA ILE A 13 13.45 -5.55 5.57
C ILE A 13 12.21 -5.07 4.81
N LEU A 14 11.83 -3.80 4.99
CA LEU A 14 10.66 -3.21 4.34
C LEU A 14 10.78 -3.23 2.81
N THR A 15 11.94 -2.81 2.30
CA THR A 15 12.22 -2.81 0.85
C THR A 15 12.10 -4.22 0.25
N GLU A 16 12.66 -5.22 0.92
CA GLU A 16 12.65 -6.59 0.41
C GLU A 16 11.27 -7.24 0.53
N LEU A 17 10.52 -6.96 1.60
CA LEU A 17 9.13 -7.43 1.74
C LEU A 17 8.19 -6.80 0.73
N GLN A 18 8.38 -5.52 0.37
CA GLN A 18 7.61 -4.87 -0.70
C GLN A 18 7.83 -5.53 -2.07
N LYS A 19 9.05 -6.02 -2.33
CA LYS A 19 9.36 -6.77 -3.56
C LYS A 19 8.77 -8.18 -3.53
N ASN A 20 8.93 -8.87 -2.40
CA ASN A 20 8.43 -10.23 -2.22
C ASN A 20 8.20 -10.53 -0.73
N ALA A 21 6.95 -10.43 -0.30
CA ALA A 21 6.54 -10.74 1.06
C ALA A 21 6.62 -12.25 1.38
N HIS A 22 6.56 -13.11 0.37
CA HIS A 22 6.55 -14.57 0.52
C HIS A 22 7.97 -15.17 0.60
N GLN A 23 9.02 -14.35 0.56
CA GLN A 23 10.39 -14.87 0.64
C GLN A 23 10.66 -15.48 2.04
N PRO A 24 11.45 -16.56 2.14
CA PRO A 24 11.80 -17.14 3.43
C PRO A 24 12.50 -16.12 4.34
N VAL A 25 12.16 -16.15 5.64
CA VAL A 25 12.78 -15.25 6.64
C VAL A 25 14.30 -15.37 6.65
N ALA A 26 14.86 -16.57 6.38
CA ALA A 26 16.31 -16.75 6.28
C ALA A 26 16.93 -15.93 5.13
N GLY A 27 16.27 -15.87 3.96
CA GLY A 27 16.73 -15.06 2.83
C GLY A 27 16.61 -13.57 3.10
N LEU A 28 15.52 -13.16 3.74
CA LEU A 28 15.33 -11.77 4.19
C LEU A 28 16.39 -11.35 5.21
N ALA A 29 16.67 -12.23 6.18
CA ALA A 29 17.67 -12.00 7.22
C ALA A 29 19.08 -11.87 6.64
N ALA A 30 19.44 -12.72 5.68
CA ALA A 30 20.73 -12.63 4.99
C ALA A 30 20.92 -11.27 4.29
N LYS A 31 19.89 -10.77 3.60
CA LYS A 31 19.94 -9.45 2.94
C LYS A 31 20.03 -8.29 3.93
N ALA A 32 19.36 -8.41 5.08
CA ALA A 32 19.39 -7.41 6.14
C ALA A 32 20.64 -7.50 7.05
N GLY A 33 21.51 -8.51 6.87
CA GLY A 33 22.66 -8.73 7.74
C GLY A 33 22.30 -9.16 9.17
N LEU A 34 21.19 -9.91 9.32
CA LEU A 34 20.64 -10.34 10.60
C LEU A 34 20.62 -11.87 10.72
N SER A 35 20.51 -12.37 11.96
CA SER A 35 20.05 -13.73 12.19
C SER A 35 18.56 -13.87 11.84
N ALA A 36 18.13 -15.08 11.48
CA ALA A 36 16.72 -15.35 11.18
C ALA A 36 15.78 -14.98 12.33
N SER A 37 16.18 -15.24 13.59
CA SER A 37 15.40 -14.90 14.78
C SER A 37 15.27 -13.39 14.98
N SER A 38 16.35 -12.63 14.79
CA SER A 38 16.35 -11.17 14.90
C SER A 38 15.49 -10.53 13.81
N CYS A 39 15.60 -11.02 12.57
CA CYS A 39 14.78 -10.57 11.45
C CYS A 39 13.29 -10.84 11.71
N HIS A 40 12.93 -12.06 12.14
CA HIS A 40 11.55 -12.41 12.47
C HIS A 40 10.95 -11.49 13.53
N ARG A 41 11.70 -11.24 14.61
CA ARG A 41 11.26 -10.33 15.68
C ARG A 41 11.01 -8.91 15.17
N ARG A 42 11.89 -8.39 14.31
CA ARG A 42 11.75 -7.05 13.74
C ARG A 42 10.52 -6.93 12.84
N VAL A 43 10.27 -7.93 11.98
CA VAL A 43 9.06 -7.97 11.15
C VAL A 43 7.81 -7.92 12.04
N LYS A 44 7.77 -8.73 13.11
CA LYS A 44 6.66 -8.72 14.08
C LYS A 44 6.45 -7.36 14.76
N LEU A 45 7.54 -6.65 15.08
CA LEU A 45 7.45 -5.31 15.65
C LEU A 45 6.93 -4.28 14.62
N LEU A 46 7.37 -4.37 13.36
CA LEU A 46 6.90 -3.50 12.28
C LEU A 46 5.42 -3.74 11.95
N GLU A 47 4.96 -4.98 12.00
CA GLU A 47 3.54 -5.36 11.92
C GLU A 47 2.74 -4.78 13.11
N ALA A 48 3.19 -5.02 14.34
CA ALA A 48 2.50 -4.57 15.54
C ALA A 48 2.43 -3.04 15.66
N ALA A 49 3.44 -2.33 15.14
CA ALA A 49 3.45 -0.88 15.05
C ALA A 49 2.56 -0.32 13.92
N GLY A 50 1.94 -1.17 13.11
CA GLY A 50 1.14 -0.76 11.95
C GLY A 50 1.96 -0.21 10.78
N THR A 51 3.29 -0.32 10.83
CA THR A 51 4.17 0.05 9.70
C THR A 51 3.94 -0.91 8.54
N ILE A 52 3.88 -2.21 8.83
CA ILE A 52 3.41 -3.23 7.90
C ILE A 52 1.91 -3.42 8.17
N ARG A 53 1.07 -2.91 7.27
CA ARG A 53 -0.40 -2.99 7.40
C ARG A 53 -0.97 -4.34 6.99
N GLY A 54 -0.25 -5.09 6.16
CA GLY A 54 -0.68 -6.39 5.68
C GLY A 54 0.13 -6.84 4.46
N TYR A 55 -0.24 -8.00 3.95
CA TYR A 55 0.35 -8.63 2.78
C TYR A 55 -0.75 -8.95 1.77
N THR A 56 -0.51 -8.65 0.50
CA THR A 56 -1.49 -8.81 -0.57
C THR A 56 -0.91 -9.67 -1.70
N ALA A 57 -1.80 -10.36 -2.41
CA ALA A 57 -1.44 -11.03 -3.66
C ALA A 57 -1.60 -10.04 -4.82
N ASN A 58 -0.57 -9.94 -5.67
CA ASN A 58 -0.66 -9.19 -6.92
C ASN A 58 -1.18 -10.13 -8.02
N LEU A 59 -2.41 -9.90 -8.47
CA LEU A 59 -3.11 -10.77 -9.41
C LEU A 59 -2.96 -10.25 -10.85
N SER A 60 -2.80 -11.18 -11.80
CA SER A 60 -2.78 -10.81 -13.21
C SER A 60 -4.17 -10.40 -13.68
N ARG A 61 -4.33 -9.11 -13.97
CA ARG A 61 -5.58 -8.54 -14.52
C ARG A 61 -5.98 -9.24 -15.83
N ALA A 62 -5.02 -9.48 -16.72
CA ALA A 62 -5.25 -10.17 -17.99
C ALA A 62 -5.76 -11.61 -17.79
N ALA A 63 -5.19 -12.36 -16.84
CA ALA A 63 -5.63 -13.72 -16.54
C ALA A 63 -7.05 -13.76 -15.93
N LEU A 64 -7.47 -12.68 -15.28
CA LEU A 64 -8.81 -12.51 -14.73
C LEU A 64 -9.81 -11.89 -15.73
N GLY A 65 -9.41 -11.67 -16.99
CA GLY A 65 -10.27 -11.05 -18.00
C GLY A 65 -10.48 -9.53 -17.82
N LEU A 66 -9.74 -8.90 -16.91
CA LEU A 66 -9.77 -7.45 -16.66
C LEU A 66 -8.81 -6.74 -17.61
N VAL A 67 -9.12 -6.79 -18.91
CA VAL A 67 -8.20 -6.38 -19.99
C VAL A 67 -8.08 -4.86 -20.18
N ASN A 68 -9.07 -4.10 -19.71
CA ASN A 68 -9.09 -2.64 -19.84
C ASN A 68 -8.88 -1.98 -18.49
N GLU A 69 -8.10 -0.91 -18.48
CA GLU A 69 -7.87 -0.03 -17.34
C GLU A 69 -8.02 1.42 -17.80
N PHE A 70 -8.75 2.20 -17.01
CA PHE A 70 -9.08 3.58 -17.33
C PHE A 70 -8.64 4.48 -16.19
N PHE A 71 -8.07 5.63 -16.55
CA PHE A 71 -7.88 6.75 -15.63
C PHE A 71 -8.95 7.79 -15.98
N VAL A 72 -9.68 8.25 -14.97
CA VAL A 72 -10.79 9.18 -15.14
C VAL A 72 -10.55 10.36 -14.19
N GLU A 73 -10.48 11.56 -14.76
CA GLU A 73 -10.54 12.80 -14.00
C GLU A 73 -12.01 13.17 -13.78
N VAL A 74 -12.34 13.60 -12.57
CA VAL A 74 -13.71 13.93 -12.18
C VAL A 74 -13.72 15.28 -11.48
N SER A 75 -14.24 16.28 -12.17
CA SER A 75 -14.49 17.60 -11.60
C SER A 75 -15.86 17.62 -10.93
N LEU A 76 -15.92 17.90 -9.63
CA LEU A 76 -17.18 18.10 -8.93
C LEU A 76 -17.70 19.52 -9.19
N SER A 77 -18.99 19.63 -9.54
CA SER A 77 -19.64 20.93 -9.77
C SER A 77 -19.69 21.83 -8.53
N ALA A 78 -19.55 21.24 -7.34
CA ALA A 78 -19.50 21.95 -6.07
C ALA A 78 -18.31 21.43 -5.25
N GLN A 79 -17.53 22.36 -4.70
CA GLN A 79 -16.38 22.06 -3.84
C GLN A 79 -16.76 22.19 -2.36
N THR A 80 -17.89 21.59 -1.98
CA THR A 80 -18.35 21.54 -0.58
C THR A 80 -18.02 20.19 0.04
N GLU A 81 -17.80 20.16 1.36
CA GLU A 81 -17.52 18.93 2.12
C GLU A 81 -18.61 17.85 1.88
N GLU A 82 -19.88 18.26 1.87
CA GLU A 82 -21.00 17.37 1.57
C GLU A 82 -20.92 16.76 0.15
N ALA A 83 -20.50 17.54 -0.85
CA ALA A 83 -20.34 17.04 -2.21
C ALA A 83 -19.22 16.00 -2.31
N PHE A 84 -18.09 16.24 -1.63
CA PHE A 84 -16.99 15.28 -1.55
C PHE A 84 -17.41 14.00 -0.83
N GLU A 85 -18.04 14.09 0.34
CA GLU A 85 -18.50 12.90 1.08
C GLU A 85 -19.47 12.05 0.25
N ARG A 86 -20.40 12.71 -0.46
CA ARG A 86 -21.36 12.01 -1.31
C ARG A 86 -20.66 11.30 -2.46
N PHE A 87 -19.66 11.93 -3.06
CA PHE A 87 -18.87 11.34 -4.13
C PHE A 87 -18.05 10.14 -3.64
N GLU A 88 -17.32 10.28 -2.53
CA GLU A 88 -16.55 9.18 -1.93
C GLU A 88 -17.43 7.97 -1.61
N LYS A 89 -18.60 8.19 -1.00
CA LYS A 89 -19.56 7.12 -0.70
C LYS A 89 -20.11 6.45 -1.96
N ALA A 90 -20.25 7.19 -3.06
CA ALA A 90 -20.68 6.63 -4.33
C ALA A 90 -19.57 5.78 -4.96
N VAL A 91 -18.34 6.29 -4.98
CA VAL A 91 -17.15 5.58 -5.50
C VAL A 91 -16.91 4.26 -4.77
N GLN A 92 -16.98 4.26 -3.43
CA GLN A 92 -16.77 3.05 -2.63
C GLN A 92 -17.78 1.91 -2.91
N ARG A 93 -18.92 2.22 -3.54
CA ARG A 93 -19.94 1.23 -3.91
C ARG A 93 -19.69 0.60 -5.29
N VAL A 94 -18.71 1.09 -6.04
CA VAL A 94 -18.35 0.59 -7.37
C VAL A 94 -17.06 -0.22 -7.25
N PRO A 95 -17.14 -1.56 -7.18
CA PRO A 95 -15.97 -2.42 -6.94
C PRO A 95 -14.92 -2.35 -8.05
N GLU A 96 -15.30 -1.90 -9.25
CA GLU A 96 -14.39 -1.68 -10.38
C GLU A 96 -13.45 -0.49 -10.17
N ILE A 97 -13.76 0.44 -9.26
CA ILE A 97 -12.87 1.56 -8.91
C ILE A 97 -11.88 1.07 -7.85
N VAL A 98 -10.66 0.78 -8.28
CA VAL A 98 -9.60 0.23 -7.41
C VAL A 98 -8.92 1.32 -6.58
N GLU A 99 -8.81 2.53 -7.12
CA GLU A 99 -8.19 3.68 -6.46
C GLU A 99 -8.95 4.98 -6.81
N CYS A 100 -9.07 5.86 -5.82
CA CYS A 100 -9.64 7.20 -5.98
C CYS A 100 -8.86 8.15 -5.08
N HIS A 101 -8.29 9.20 -5.68
CA HIS A 101 -7.41 10.14 -4.99
C HIS A 101 -7.94 11.56 -5.18
N LEU A 102 -8.13 12.29 -4.07
CA LEU A 102 -8.34 13.73 -4.12
C LEU A 102 -7.00 14.41 -4.39
N MET A 103 -6.85 15.03 -5.55
CA MET A 103 -5.62 15.73 -5.93
C MET A 103 -5.78 17.23 -5.66
N SER A 104 -4.75 17.85 -5.07
CA SER A 104 -4.66 19.32 -4.98
C SER A 104 -3.91 19.87 -6.19
N GLY A 105 -4.58 20.60 -7.09
CA GLY A 105 -4.00 21.18 -8.32
C GLY A 105 -4.98 22.06 -9.10
N GLN A 106 -4.54 22.66 -10.21
CA GLN A 106 -5.37 23.46 -11.15
C GLN A 106 -6.05 22.62 -12.25
N PHE A 107 -5.86 21.31 -12.23
CA PHE A 107 -6.48 20.40 -13.17
C PHE A 107 -7.51 19.59 -12.39
N ASP A 108 -8.77 19.95 -12.65
CA ASP A 108 -9.98 19.24 -12.23
C ASP A 108 -10.40 18.25 -13.32
#